data_AF-A0A2H0A9T8-F1
#
_entry.id   AF-A0A2H0A9T8-F1
#
_cell.length_a   1.000
_cell.length_b   1.000
_cell.length_c   1.000
_cell.angle_alpha   90.00
_cell.angle_beta   90.00
_cell.angle_gamma   90.00
#
_symmetry.space_group_name_H-M   'P 1'
#
loop_
_entity.id
_entity.type
_entity.pdbx_description
1 polymer ?
#
loop_
_entity_poly.entity_id
_entity_poly.type
_entity_poly.pdbx_seq_one_letter_code
_entity_poly.pdbx_strand_id
1 'polypeptide(L)'
;MDLTVKENNILLTIPATNAGKFRFEKRKSKLDFGETFSTRECLFDEQTYLEWQIGYDVPIKDVEDGKKETKLTSKHFVGSNGKKKYPSELSEIFYKAMELEFITEKEVENLVNEIRDYKSFIDKKP
;
A
#
# COMPACT_ATOMS: atom_id res chain seq x y z
N MET A 1 6.30 6.80 5.62
CA MET A 1 4.84 6.75 5.85
C MET A 1 4.66 6.11 7.19
N ASP A 2 3.96 6.77 8.08
CA ASP A 2 3.79 6.29 9.44
C ASP A 2 2.36 5.81 9.64
N LEU A 3 2.24 4.55 10.08
CA LEU A 3 0.98 3.97 10.50
C LEU A 3 0.82 4.12 12.01
N THR A 4 -0.27 4.75 12.43
CA THR A 4 -0.70 4.83 13.84
C THR A 4 -2.16 4.43 13.99
N VAL A 5 -2.56 4.02 15.18
CA VAL A 5 -3.97 3.76 15.52
C VAL A 5 -4.42 4.84 16.49
N LYS A 6 -5.53 5.48 16.19
CA LYS A 6 -6.17 6.44 17.07
C LYS A 6 -7.65 6.10 17.18
N GLU A 7 -8.11 5.91 18.40
CA GLU A 7 -9.48 5.44 18.70
C GLU A 7 -9.73 4.13 17.94
N ASN A 8 -10.62 4.16 16.95
CA ASN A 8 -10.97 3.02 16.11
C ASN A 8 -10.65 3.29 14.63
N ASN A 9 -9.53 3.96 14.35
CA ASN A 9 -9.10 4.27 13.00
C ASN A 9 -7.62 3.94 12.80
N ILE A 10 -7.27 3.50 11.59
CA ILE A 10 -5.89 3.40 11.13
C ILE A 10 -5.54 4.71 10.40
N LEU A 11 -4.59 5.46 10.94
CA LEU A 11 -4.13 6.73 10.38
C LEU A 11 -2.80 6.51 9.68
N LEU A 12 -2.72 7.00 8.44
CA LEU A 12 -1.50 6.99 7.62
C LEU A 12 -1.00 8.43 7.47
N THR A 13 0.19 8.70 7.99
CA THR A 13 0.87 9.98 7.80
C THR A 13 1.81 9.88 6.61
N ILE A 14 1.56 10.70 5.59
CA ILE A 14 2.30 10.69 4.33
C ILE A 14 2.89 12.10 4.12
N PRO A 15 4.20 12.25 3.91
CA PRO A 15 4.81 13.54 3.64
C PRO A 15 4.22 14.18 2.37
N ALA A 16 3.85 15.46 2.46
CA ALA A 16 3.27 16.25 1.36
C ALA A 16 4.30 16.69 0.32
N THR A 17 5.18 15.78 -0.09
CA THR A 17 6.29 16.00 -1.03
C THR A 17 6.23 14.98 -2.15
N ASN A 18 6.35 15.43 -3.39
CA ASN A 18 6.46 14.53 -4.55
C ASN A 18 7.84 13.86 -4.56
N ALA A 19 7.90 12.60 -4.12
CA ALA A 19 9.13 11.82 -4.09
C ALA A 19 8.85 10.32 -4.17
N GLY A 20 9.50 9.66 -5.14
CA GLY A 20 9.43 8.21 -5.30
C GLY A 20 8.00 7.68 -5.46
N LYS A 21 7.51 6.94 -4.47
CA LYS A 21 6.22 6.24 -4.49
C LYS A 21 5.00 7.14 -4.25
N PHE A 22 5.20 8.33 -3.68
CA PHE A 22 4.11 9.26 -3.34
C PHE A 22 4.18 10.48 -4.25
N ARG A 23 3.08 10.73 -4.97
CA ARG A 23 2.95 11.87 -5.87
C ARG A 23 1.58 12.52 -5.66
N PHE A 24 1.58 13.82 -5.45
CA PHE A 24 0.36 14.63 -5.42
C PHE A 24 0.10 15.18 -6.82
N GLU A 25 -1.09 14.90 -7.31
CA GLU A 25 -1.54 15.25 -8.65
C GLU A 25 -2.90 15.92 -8.58
N LYS A 26 -3.26 16.65 -9.65
CA LYS A 26 -4.60 17.22 -9.82
C LYS A 26 -5.29 16.59 -11.02
N ARG A 27 -6.59 16.35 -10.89
CA ARG A 27 -7.45 15.97 -12.02
C ARG A 27 -8.80 16.67 -11.92
N LYS A 28 -9.35 17.09 -13.06
CA LYS A 28 -10.64 17.78 -13.13
C LYS A 28 -11.82 16.82 -12.91
N SER A 29 -11.68 15.58 -13.37
CA SER A 29 -12.65 14.51 -13.17
C SER A 29 -11.97 13.16 -12.93
N LYS A 30 -12.74 12.14 -12.52
CA LYS A 30 -12.24 10.78 -12.30
C LYS A 30 -11.77 10.08 -13.58
N LEU A 31 -12.17 10.59 -14.75
CA LEU A 31 -11.82 10.04 -16.06
C LEU A 31 -10.60 10.74 -16.68
N ASP A 32 -10.21 11.89 -16.15
CA ASP A 32 -9.06 12.64 -16.65
C ASP A 32 -7.75 12.08 -16.11
N PHE A 33 -6.68 12.32 -16.87
CA PHE A 33 -5.32 12.08 -16.41
C PHE A 33 -4.94 13.05 -15.29
N GLY A 34 -4.09 12.57 -14.39
CA GLY A 34 -3.48 13.39 -13.36
C GLY A 34 -2.38 14.27 -13.94
N GLU A 35 -2.36 15.52 -13.49
CA GLU A 35 -1.27 16.46 -13.74
C GLU A 35 -0.47 16.67 -12.45
N THR A 36 0.83 16.44 -12.51
CA THR A 36 1.73 16.71 -11.39
C THR A 36 1.81 18.20 -11.13
N PHE A 37 1.81 18.60 -9.85
CA PHE A 37 2.02 19.99 -9.46
C PHE A 37 3.05 20.11 -8.34
N SER A 38 3.63 21.30 -8.18
CA SER A 38 4.56 21.58 -7.09
C SER A 38 3.81 21.76 -5.76
N THR A 39 3.93 20.81 -4.84
CA THR A 39 3.27 20.87 -3.52
C THR A 39 3.77 22.00 -2.63
N ARG A 40 4.89 22.64 -2.98
CA ARG A 40 5.46 23.79 -2.27
C ARG A 40 4.94 25.13 -2.79
N GLU A 41 4.46 25.18 -4.02
CA GLU A 41 4.07 26.41 -4.71
C GLU A 41 2.57 26.52 -4.93
N CYS A 42 1.86 25.39 -5.02
CA CYS A 42 0.42 25.38 -5.21
C CYS A 42 -0.32 24.85 -3.99
N LEU A 43 -1.49 25.44 -3.72
CA LEU A 43 -2.39 24.99 -2.67
C LEU A 43 -3.10 23.69 -3.07
N PHE A 44 -3.39 22.89 -2.05
CA PHE A 44 -4.23 21.70 -2.17
C PHE A 44 -5.69 22.15 -2.28
N ASP A 45 -6.44 21.47 -3.13
CA ASP A 45 -7.84 21.75 -3.44
C ASP A 45 -8.58 20.44 -3.72
N GLU A 46 -9.87 20.53 -4.06
CA GLU A 46 -10.73 19.38 -4.32
C GLU A 46 -10.30 18.53 -5.53
N GLN A 47 -9.44 19.06 -6.41
CA GLN A 47 -8.89 18.33 -7.54
C GLN A 47 -7.65 17.53 -7.15
N THR A 48 -7.08 17.81 -5.98
CA THR A 48 -5.85 17.19 -5.49
C THR A 48 -6.11 15.77 -5.01
N TYR A 49 -5.30 14.82 -5.49
CA TYR A 49 -5.26 13.47 -4.97
C TYR A 49 -3.83 12.98 -4.75
N LEU A 50 -3.69 11.99 -3.89
CA LEU A 50 -2.45 11.26 -3.69
C LEU A 50 -2.43 10.03 -4.60
N GLU A 51 -1.48 10.00 -5.52
CA GLU A 51 -1.06 8.79 -6.20
C GLU A 51 -0.02 8.09 -5.32
N TRP A 52 -0.30 6.83 -4.96
CA TRP A 52 0.59 6.00 -4.16
C TRP A 52 0.83 4.68 -4.87
N GLN A 53 2.08 4.44 -5.28
CA GLN A 53 2.54 3.14 -5.72
C GLN A 53 2.80 2.23 -4.50
N ILE A 54 1.71 1.78 -3.88
CA ILE A 54 1.73 0.94 -2.69
C ILE A 54 2.27 -0.46 -2.99
N GLY A 55 3.17 -0.95 -2.16
CA GLY A 55 3.62 -2.33 -2.12
C GLY A 55 2.95 -3.13 -1.01
N TYR A 56 3.28 -4.42 -0.93
CA TYR A 56 2.75 -5.33 0.10
C TYR A 56 3.86 -6.20 0.74
N ASP A 57 5.06 -6.20 0.18
CA ASP A 57 6.18 -6.96 0.70
C ASP A 57 7.54 -6.30 0.42
N VAL A 58 8.56 -6.72 1.16
CA VAL A 58 9.96 -6.33 0.95
C VAL A 58 10.88 -7.54 1.14
N PRO A 59 11.96 -7.69 0.33
CA PRO A 59 12.97 -8.71 0.59
C PRO A 59 13.61 -8.52 1.96
N ILE A 60 13.83 -9.62 2.68
CA ILE A 60 14.47 -9.58 4.02
C ILE A 60 15.82 -8.85 3.96
N LYS A 61 16.64 -9.17 2.93
CA LYS A 61 17.95 -8.55 2.73
C LYS A 61 17.90 -7.03 2.60
N ASP A 62 16.86 -6.48 1.97
CA ASP A 62 16.75 -5.02 1.81
C ASP A 62 16.46 -4.34 3.16
N VAL A 63 15.84 -5.05 4.10
CA VAL A 63 15.62 -4.57 5.48
C VAL A 63 16.89 -4.71 6.32
N GLU A 64 17.59 -5.85 6.20
CA GLU A 64 18.87 -6.09 6.87
C GLU A 64 19.96 -5.09 6.41
N ASP A 65 19.98 -4.75 5.13
CA ASP A 65 20.87 -3.74 4.53
C ASP A 65 20.46 -2.29 4.85
N GLY A 66 19.34 -2.07 5.56
CA GLY A 66 18.82 -0.73 5.87
C GLY A 66 18.27 0.07 4.68
N LYS A 67 17.97 -0.60 3.56
CA LYS A 67 17.42 0.03 2.34
C LYS A 67 15.91 0.21 2.41
N LYS A 68 15.24 -0.62 3.20
CA LYS A 68 13.79 -0.67 3.39
C LYS A 68 13.46 -0.91 4.86
N GLU A 69 12.25 -0.58 5.26
CA GLU A 69 11.78 -0.74 6.62
C GLU A 69 10.39 -1.40 6.63
N THR A 70 10.10 -2.13 7.70
CA THR A 70 8.81 -2.75 7.99
C THR A 70 8.68 -2.96 9.49
N LYS A 71 7.46 -2.84 10.01
CA LYS A 71 7.15 -3.11 11.43
C LYS A 71 6.92 -4.60 11.71
N LEU A 72 6.75 -5.42 10.66
CA LEU A 72 6.38 -6.84 10.78
C LEU A 72 7.58 -7.79 10.58
N THR A 73 8.76 -7.44 11.10
CA THR A 73 10.00 -8.24 10.96
C THR A 73 9.95 -9.61 11.65
N SER A 74 8.99 -9.86 12.54
CA SER A 74 8.75 -11.16 13.17
C SER A 74 7.96 -12.14 12.29
N LYS A 75 7.38 -11.68 11.17
CA LYS A 75 6.57 -12.51 10.25
C LYS A 75 7.23 -12.52 8.88
N HIS A 76 7.38 -13.69 8.27
CA HIS A 76 7.96 -13.80 6.93
C HIS A 76 7.28 -14.87 6.09
N PHE A 77 7.42 -14.77 4.78
CA PHE A 77 6.95 -15.78 3.83
C PHE A 77 7.93 -15.93 2.66
N VAL A 78 7.75 -17.00 1.87
CA VAL A 78 8.51 -17.20 0.64
C VAL A 78 7.65 -16.72 -0.52
N GLY A 79 8.11 -15.70 -1.25
CA GLY A 79 7.42 -15.19 -2.42
C GLY A 79 7.46 -16.18 -3.59
N SER A 80 6.63 -15.94 -4.60
CA SER A 80 6.60 -16.76 -5.83
C SER A 80 7.95 -16.80 -6.57
N ASN A 81 8.82 -15.82 -6.33
CA ASN A 81 10.19 -15.78 -6.84
C ASN A 81 11.21 -16.55 -5.98
N GLY A 82 10.77 -17.32 -4.98
CA GLY A 82 11.60 -18.12 -4.08
C GLY A 82 12.35 -17.31 -3.01
N LYS A 83 12.23 -15.98 -2.98
CA LYS A 83 12.90 -15.14 -1.99
C LYS A 83 12.09 -15.06 -0.70
N LYS A 84 12.76 -15.08 0.45
CA LYS A 84 12.12 -14.74 1.73
C LYS A 84 11.83 -13.25 1.79
N LYS A 85 10.64 -12.90 2.26
CA LYS A 85 10.15 -11.52 2.34
C LYS A 85 9.45 -11.26 3.66
N TYR A 86 9.49 -10.01 4.08
CA TYR A 86 8.65 -9.48 5.14
C TYR A 86 7.39 -8.84 4.54
N PRO A 87 6.22 -8.94 5.20
CA PRO A 87 5.07 -8.10 4.89
C PRO A 87 5.43 -6.62 5.08
N SER A 88 4.91 -5.74 4.23
CA SER A 88 5.20 -4.29 4.29
C SER A 88 4.05 -3.48 3.73
N GLU A 89 3.98 -2.19 4.07
CA GLU A 89 2.99 -1.21 3.57
C GLU A 89 1.55 -1.74 3.64
N LEU A 90 0.95 -2.18 2.51
CA LEU A 90 -0.41 -2.70 2.49
C LEU A 90 -0.63 -3.85 3.47
N SER A 91 0.33 -4.76 3.60
CA SER A 91 0.18 -5.89 4.52
C SER A 91 0.26 -5.48 5.99
N GLU A 92 0.93 -4.38 6.32
CA GLU A 92 0.90 -3.84 7.69
C GLU A 92 -0.47 -3.23 8.02
N ILE A 93 -1.05 -2.50 7.06
CA ILE A 93 -2.40 -1.95 7.16
C ILE A 93 -3.41 -3.09 7.33
N PHE A 94 -3.32 -4.10 6.47
CA PHE A 94 -4.21 -5.25 6.49
C PHE A 94 -4.11 -6.03 7.81
N TYR A 95 -2.88 -6.29 8.28
CA TYR A 95 -2.66 -6.96 9.56
C TYR A 95 -3.25 -6.15 10.72
N LYS A 96 -3.05 -4.82 10.73
CA LYS A 96 -3.65 -3.97 11.76
C LYS A 96 -5.17 -3.92 11.67
N ALA A 97 -5.74 -3.92 10.46
CA ALA A 97 -7.18 -3.95 10.24
C ALA A 97 -7.82 -5.25 10.78
N MET A 98 -7.12 -6.38 10.64
CA MET A 98 -7.55 -7.63 11.29
C MET A 98 -7.45 -7.55 12.82
N GLU A 99 -6.36 -7.02 13.38
CA GLU A 99 -6.22 -6.84 14.83
C GLU A 99 -7.30 -5.91 15.44
N LEU A 100 -7.83 -4.98 14.64
CA LEU A 100 -8.93 -4.08 15.01
C LEU A 100 -10.31 -4.61 14.60
N GLU A 101 -10.39 -5.84 14.10
CA GLU A 101 -11.64 -6.49 13.67
C GLU A 101 -12.40 -5.76 12.55
N PHE A 102 -11.72 -4.90 11.77
CA PHE A 102 -12.29 -4.28 10.56
C PHE A 102 -12.41 -5.27 9.41
N ILE A 103 -11.61 -6.32 9.46
CA ILE A 103 -11.60 -7.42 8.50
C ILE A 103 -11.62 -8.71 9.32
N THR A 104 -12.66 -9.50 9.11
CA THR A 104 -12.84 -10.79 9.79
C THR A 104 -12.04 -11.89 9.09
N GLU A 105 -11.69 -12.95 9.83
CA GLU A 105 -11.07 -14.14 9.24
C GLU A 105 -11.93 -14.74 8.12
N LYS A 106 -13.26 -14.66 8.24
CA LYS A 106 -14.17 -15.16 7.22
C LYS A 106 -14.07 -14.39 5.90
N GLU A 107 -13.94 -13.07 5.97
CA GLU A 107 -13.70 -12.24 4.78
C GLU A 107 -12.36 -12.59 4.13
N VAL A 108 -11.33 -12.87 4.92
CA VAL A 108 -10.02 -13.32 4.39
C VAL A 108 -10.14 -14.68 3.72
N GLU A 109 -10.82 -15.65 4.32
CA GLU A 109 -11.08 -16.96 3.70
C GLU A 109 -11.81 -16.83 2.36
N ASN A 110 -12.86 -15.99 2.32
CA ASN A 110 -13.63 -15.74 1.11
C ASN A 110 -12.74 -15.12 0.01
N LEU A 111 -11.93 -14.12 0.35
CA LEU A 111 -10.99 -13.50 -0.58
C LEU A 111 -9.94 -14.49 -1.09
N VAL A 112 -9.42 -15.38 -0.24
CA VAL A 112 -8.48 -16.43 -0.66
C VAL A 112 -9.14 -17.38 -1.66
N ASN A 113 -10.39 -17.77 -1.45
CA ASN A 113 -11.11 -18.62 -2.39
C ASN A 113 -11.37 -17.91 -3.71
N GLU A 114 -11.78 -16.63 -3.66
CA GLU A 114 -11.97 -15.81 -4.86
C GLU A 114 -10.68 -15.71 -5.70
N ILE A 115 -9.54 -15.39 -5.07
CA ILE A 115 -8.25 -15.26 -5.77
C ILE A 115 -7.82 -16.58 -6.40
N ARG A 116 -8.09 -17.73 -5.75
CA ARG A 116 -7.77 -19.07 -6.30
C ARG A 116 -8.55 -19.37 -7.58
N ASP A 117 -9.74 -18.81 -7.71
CA ASP A 117 -10.63 -19.05 -8.86
C ASP A 117 -10.31 -18.13 -10.06
N TYR A 118 -9.45 -17.12 -9.89
CA TYR A 118 -9.04 -16.23 -10.97
C TYR A 118 -8.26 -16.97 -12.07
N LYS A 119 -8.78 -16.88 -13.30
CA LYS A 119 -8.16 -17.44 -14.52
C LYS A 119 -7.62 -16.37 -15.47
N SER A 120 -8.05 -15.13 -15.29
CA SER A 120 -7.67 -13.98 -16.12
C SER A 120 -6.89 -12.98 -15.27
N PHE A 121 -5.70 -12.61 -15.72
CA PHE A 121 -4.80 -11.70 -15.01
C PHE A 121 -4.52 -10.48 -15.88
N ILE A 122 -4.34 -9.31 -15.24
CA ILE A 122 -4.18 -8.02 -15.94
C ILE A 122 -2.95 -8.03 -16.87
N ASP A 123 -1.85 -8.64 -16.42
CA ASP A 123 -0.60 -8.79 -17.17
C ASP A 123 -0.69 -9.75 -18.37
N LYS A 124 -1.77 -10.53 -18.46
CA LYS A 124 -2.04 -11.44 -19.59
C LYS A 124 -3.03 -10.88 -20.60
N LYS A 125 -3.55 -9.66 -20.37
CA LYS A 125 -4.40 -8.98 -21.36
C LYS A 125 -3.51 -8.29 -22.40
N PRO A 126 -3.85 -8.36 -23.69
CA PRO A 126 -3.09 -7.72 -24.77
C PRO A 126 -3.11 -6.19 -24.67
#